data_AF-A0A1A0TKY9-F1
#
_entry.id   AF-A0A1A0TKY9-F1
#
_cell.length_a   1.000
_cell.length_b   1.000
_cell.length_c   1.000
_cell.angle_alpha   90.00
_cell.angle_beta   90.00
_cell.angle_gamma   90.00
#
_symmetry.space_group_name_H-M   'P 1'
#
loop_
_entity.id
_entity.type
_entity.pdbx_description
1 polymer ?
#
loop_
_entity_poly.entity_id
_entity_poly.type
_entity_poly.pdbx_seq_one_letter_code
_entity_poly.pdbx_strand_id
1 'polypeptide(L)'
;MTENINPRHDWSGHRALVVGGSIGGLTAALLLRRLGFDVSVYERTPTNLDGRGGGIVLQPDTLRWFVECSDQHPEQVSTSTHYVQYLGADNELVHREDAPWRYTSWGTFYRALLADFGIDGYHLGEYASGFDEDDSGVEVRFTSGRRERADLVVFADGISSPSRRRISPETRLEYSGYVGWRGTVPEREVSAETFELLHDSITYSVAPHTHINVYPIPSPDGGLAVGERLLNYVWYRNVPEGHELDELMTDKRGFLAGVSLHPGAVQDRFVDEMRRAAPSVLAPAAAEVVVRTEQPYLQAVYDAVAHRMALGRVALIGDAASAARPHAAAGTAKAAANAWALYDALSDSGDIAEALAKWEPGQLELGQRLVQRVKDMGARSQFDCTWIPGHPENRFGLYGPGH
;
A
#
# COMPACT_ATOMS: atom_id res chain seq x y z
N MET A 1 -25.79 2.12 -16.28
CA MET A 1 -25.86 3.42 -16.98
C MET A 1 -25.08 4.40 -16.14
N THR A 2 -23.76 4.44 -16.34
CA THR A 2 -22.88 5.44 -15.75
C THR A 2 -23.17 6.76 -16.45
N GLU A 3 -23.61 7.77 -15.71
CA GLU A 3 -23.59 9.13 -16.22
C GLU A 3 -22.12 9.46 -16.52
N ASN A 4 -21.78 9.58 -17.81
CA ASN A 4 -20.54 10.20 -18.26
C ASN A 4 -20.62 11.67 -17.84
N ILE A 5 -20.23 11.97 -16.60
CA ILE A 5 -19.99 13.33 -16.17
C ILE A 5 -18.66 13.72 -16.80
N ASN A 6 -18.74 14.31 -18.00
CA ASN A 6 -17.59 14.96 -18.60
C ASN A 6 -17.03 16.00 -17.61
N PRO A 7 -15.70 16.11 -17.48
CA PRO A 7 -15.11 17.08 -16.58
C PRO A 7 -15.55 18.50 -16.98
N ARG A 8 -15.74 19.37 -15.98
CA ARG A 8 -16.16 20.75 -16.25
C ARG A 8 -15.05 21.57 -16.90
N HIS A 9 -13.79 21.20 -16.65
CA HIS A 9 -12.61 21.74 -17.29
C HIS A 9 -11.83 20.64 -18.01
N ASP A 10 -11.42 20.92 -19.25
CA ASP A 10 -10.59 20.07 -20.09
C ASP A 10 -9.18 20.67 -20.15
N TRP A 11 -8.19 19.86 -19.81
CA TRP A 11 -6.78 20.23 -19.73
C TRP A 11 -6.00 19.87 -21.01
N SER A 12 -6.69 19.56 -22.11
CA SER A 12 -6.09 19.34 -23.43
C SER A 12 -5.05 20.42 -23.78
N GLY A 13 -3.85 19.97 -24.17
CA GLY A 13 -2.70 20.83 -24.46
C GLY A 13 -1.79 21.14 -23.26
N HIS A 14 -2.16 20.70 -22.05
CA HIS A 14 -1.28 20.74 -20.87
C HIS A 14 -0.61 19.40 -20.64
N ARG A 15 0.56 19.44 -20.01
CA ARG A 15 1.37 18.27 -19.67
C ARG A 15 1.38 18.04 -18.17
N ALA A 16 1.27 16.78 -17.75
CA ALA A 16 1.45 16.36 -16.36
C ALA A 16 2.51 15.26 -16.25
N LEU A 17 3.37 15.36 -15.23
CA LEU A 17 4.27 14.27 -14.86
C LEU A 17 3.81 13.60 -13.57
N VAL A 18 3.85 12.27 -13.54
CA VAL A 18 3.68 11.50 -12.30
C VAL A 18 4.98 10.79 -11.98
N VAL A 19 5.56 11.08 -10.81
CA VAL A 19 6.80 10.46 -10.34
C VAL A 19 6.46 9.39 -9.32
N GLY A 20 6.74 8.13 -9.65
CA GLY A 20 6.33 6.93 -8.91
C GLY A 20 5.25 6.17 -9.68
N GLY A 21 5.60 5.03 -10.25
CA GLY A 21 4.74 4.28 -11.16
C GLY A 21 3.98 3.13 -10.51
N SER A 22 3.69 3.19 -9.21
CA SER A 22 2.93 2.17 -8.47
C SER A 22 1.42 2.50 -8.47
N ILE A 23 0.61 1.81 -7.65
CA ILE A 23 -0.86 1.92 -7.60
C ILE A 23 -1.33 3.39 -7.53
N GLY A 24 -0.91 4.16 -6.53
CA GLY A 24 -1.36 5.55 -6.39
C GLY A 24 -0.97 6.46 -7.57
N GLY A 25 0.25 6.26 -8.11
CA GLY A 25 0.74 7.03 -9.25
C GLY A 25 0.03 6.67 -10.55
N LEU A 26 -0.18 5.39 -10.83
CA LEU A 26 -0.95 4.94 -11.99
C LEU A 26 -2.41 5.39 -11.91
N THR A 27 -3.05 5.31 -10.74
CA THR A 27 -4.40 5.86 -10.54
C THR A 27 -4.43 7.36 -10.85
N ALA A 28 -3.48 8.15 -10.33
CA ALA A 28 -3.38 9.57 -10.66
C ALA A 28 -3.16 9.81 -12.16
N ALA A 29 -2.26 9.06 -12.79
CA ALA A 29 -1.92 9.22 -14.19
C ALA A 29 -3.13 8.93 -15.11
N LEU A 30 -3.88 7.87 -14.82
CA LEU A 30 -5.09 7.49 -15.53
C LEU A 30 -6.18 8.56 -15.40
N LEU A 31 -6.40 9.09 -14.20
CA LEU A 31 -7.36 10.16 -13.95
C LEU A 31 -6.97 11.48 -14.64
N LEU A 32 -5.68 11.85 -14.61
CA LEU A 32 -5.19 13.02 -15.32
C LEU A 32 -5.36 12.90 -16.84
N ARG A 33 -5.18 11.69 -17.43
CA ARG A 33 -5.49 11.46 -18.84
C ARG A 33 -6.97 11.66 -19.15
N ARG A 34 -7.88 11.26 -18.25
CA ARG A 34 -9.32 11.51 -18.42
C ARG A 34 -9.68 13.01 -18.39
N LEU A 35 -8.85 13.83 -17.76
CA LEU A 35 -8.97 15.29 -17.79
C LEU A 35 -8.35 15.93 -19.04
N GLY A 36 -7.74 15.16 -19.94
CA GLY A 36 -7.15 15.67 -21.19
C GLY A 36 -5.65 16.00 -21.13
N PHE A 37 -4.98 15.81 -19.98
CA PHE A 37 -3.52 16.03 -19.90
C PHE A 37 -2.74 15.04 -20.79
N ASP A 38 -1.63 15.51 -21.35
CA ASP A 38 -0.54 14.65 -21.81
C ASP A 38 0.26 14.16 -20.60
N VAL A 39 0.17 12.87 -20.28
CA VAL A 39 0.69 12.30 -19.03
C VAL A 39 1.87 11.36 -19.29
N SER A 40 3.00 11.65 -18.62
CA SER A 40 4.13 10.72 -18.50
C SER A 40 4.36 10.28 -17.05
N VAL A 41 4.59 8.99 -16.84
CA VAL A 41 4.89 8.36 -15.56
C VAL A 41 6.37 7.98 -15.52
N TYR A 42 7.04 8.27 -14.39
CA TYR A 42 8.45 7.94 -14.18
C TYR A 42 8.59 7.03 -12.96
N GLU A 43 9.07 5.82 -13.16
CA GLU A 43 9.30 4.82 -12.10
C GLU A 43 10.81 4.58 -11.94
N ARG A 44 11.28 4.64 -10.69
CA ARG A 44 12.70 4.46 -10.36
C ARG A 44 13.21 3.04 -10.62
N THR A 45 12.34 2.04 -10.54
CA THR A 45 12.71 0.63 -10.73
C THR A 45 12.94 0.39 -12.23
N PRO A 46 14.07 -0.23 -12.64
CA PRO A 46 14.40 -0.42 -14.05
C PRO A 46 13.64 -1.58 -14.71
N THR A 47 12.90 -2.36 -13.92
CA THR A 47 12.10 -3.50 -14.38
C THR A 47 10.65 -3.27 -14.00
N ASN A 48 9.75 -4.02 -14.66
CA ASN A 48 8.40 -4.17 -14.14
C ASN A 48 8.48 -4.58 -12.67
N LEU A 49 7.55 -3.99 -11.93
CA LEU A 49 7.53 -4.04 -10.48
C LEU A 49 7.18 -5.44 -9.91
N ASP A 50 6.95 -6.43 -10.77
CA ASP A 50 6.57 -7.81 -10.42
C ASP A 50 7.50 -8.44 -9.37
N GLY A 51 6.91 -9.04 -8.34
CA GLY A 51 7.65 -9.80 -7.31
C GLY A 51 7.58 -9.25 -5.88
N ARG A 52 6.81 -8.17 -5.63
CA ARG A 52 6.64 -7.66 -4.24
C ARG A 52 5.58 -8.38 -3.41
N GLY A 53 4.89 -9.40 -3.96
CA GLY A 53 4.17 -10.50 -3.30
C GLY A 53 3.07 -10.17 -2.27
N GLY A 54 2.94 -8.92 -1.85
CA GLY A 54 2.09 -8.53 -0.73
C GLY A 54 0.62 -8.51 -1.10
N GLY A 55 -0.20 -9.06 -0.21
CA GLY A 55 -1.63 -8.89 -0.28
C GLY A 55 -2.07 -7.46 -0.03
N ILE A 56 -3.20 -7.10 -0.63
CA ILE A 56 -3.91 -5.84 -0.44
C ILE A 56 -5.36 -6.19 -0.15
N VAL A 57 -5.90 -5.63 0.94
CA VAL A 57 -7.34 -5.58 1.16
C VAL A 57 -7.90 -4.45 0.31
N LEU A 58 -8.85 -4.77 -0.55
CA LEU A 58 -9.43 -3.81 -1.48
C LEU A 58 -10.56 -3.04 -0.80
N GLN A 59 -10.33 -1.73 -0.66
CA GLN A 59 -11.34 -0.77 -0.21
C GLN A 59 -12.00 -0.06 -1.41
N PRO A 60 -13.17 0.58 -1.21
CA PRO A 60 -13.90 1.25 -2.29
C PRO A 60 -13.03 2.18 -3.15
N ASP A 61 -12.25 3.08 -2.54
CA ASP A 61 -11.40 4.02 -3.27
C ASP A 61 -10.32 3.34 -4.11
N THR A 62 -9.78 2.21 -3.62
CA THR A 62 -8.78 1.43 -4.36
C THR A 62 -9.41 0.84 -5.62
N LEU A 63 -10.61 0.27 -5.49
CA LEU A 63 -11.32 -0.37 -6.60
C LEU A 63 -12.01 0.59 -7.57
N ARG A 64 -12.22 1.84 -7.15
CA ARG A 64 -13.08 2.80 -7.85
C ARG A 64 -12.76 2.95 -9.34
N TRP A 65 -11.49 2.94 -9.72
CA TRP A 65 -11.06 2.97 -11.13
C TRP A 65 -11.65 1.80 -11.94
N PHE A 66 -11.55 0.58 -11.42
CA PHE A 66 -12.07 -0.63 -12.08
C PHE A 66 -13.60 -0.72 -12.07
N VAL A 67 -14.26 0.01 -11.17
CA VAL A 67 -15.72 0.10 -11.12
C VAL A 67 -16.26 1.16 -12.08
N GLU A 68 -15.63 2.34 -12.13
CA GLU A 68 -16.19 3.51 -12.80
C GLU A 68 -15.59 3.79 -14.19
N CYS A 69 -14.37 3.32 -14.47
CA CYS A 69 -13.58 3.80 -15.61
C CYS A 69 -12.95 2.69 -16.48
N SER A 70 -12.54 1.57 -15.89
CA SER A 70 -11.86 0.48 -16.60
C SER A 70 -12.85 -0.47 -17.27
N ASP A 71 -12.39 -1.09 -18.36
CA ASP A 71 -13.04 -2.28 -18.94
C ASP A 71 -12.65 -3.58 -18.20
N GLN A 72 -11.59 -3.53 -17.37
CA GLN A 72 -11.19 -4.62 -16.48
C GLN A 72 -12.07 -4.56 -15.22
N HIS A 73 -13.11 -5.38 -15.14
CA HIS A 73 -14.02 -5.37 -13.99
C HIS A 73 -13.36 -5.90 -12.70
N PRO A 74 -13.80 -5.49 -11.49
CA PRO A 74 -13.15 -5.82 -10.22
C PRO A 74 -12.93 -7.32 -9.96
N GLU A 75 -13.82 -8.18 -10.42
CA GLU A 75 -13.72 -9.65 -10.29
C GLU A 75 -12.54 -10.26 -11.06
N GLN A 76 -11.98 -9.58 -12.05
CA GLN A 76 -10.83 -10.07 -12.82
C GLN A 76 -9.50 -9.85 -12.11
N VAL A 77 -9.50 -8.98 -11.09
CA VAL A 77 -8.29 -8.54 -10.38
C VAL A 77 -8.36 -8.83 -8.88
N SER A 78 -9.42 -9.51 -8.41
CA SER A 78 -9.66 -9.75 -6.99
C SER A 78 -10.26 -11.12 -6.69
N THR A 79 -10.04 -11.57 -5.46
CA THR A 79 -10.76 -12.67 -4.82
C THR A 79 -11.48 -12.14 -3.58
N SER A 80 -12.30 -12.96 -2.92
CA SER A 80 -13.01 -12.56 -1.71
C SER A 80 -13.07 -13.69 -0.68
N THR A 81 -13.42 -13.30 0.53
CA THR A 81 -13.83 -14.19 1.62
C THR A 81 -15.14 -13.68 2.20
N HIS A 82 -15.90 -14.54 2.85
CA HIS A 82 -17.14 -14.14 3.53
C HIS A 82 -16.90 -13.66 4.97
N TYR A 83 -15.82 -14.09 5.61
CA TYR A 83 -15.66 -13.92 7.04
C TYR A 83 -14.42 -13.13 7.45
N VAL A 84 -14.54 -12.47 8.59
CA VAL A 84 -13.42 -12.07 9.44
C VAL A 84 -13.44 -12.99 10.66
N GLN A 85 -12.31 -13.59 11.01
CA GLN A 85 -12.24 -14.51 12.15
C GLN A 85 -10.98 -14.32 13.00
N TYR A 86 -11.03 -14.83 14.23
CA TYR A 86 -9.94 -14.82 15.19
C TYR A 86 -9.71 -16.24 15.71
N LEU A 87 -8.48 -16.73 15.61
CA LEU A 87 -8.04 -18.02 16.14
C LEU A 87 -7.14 -17.82 17.36
N GLY A 88 -7.46 -18.54 18.42
CA GLY A 88 -6.72 -18.60 19.68
C GLY A 88 -5.70 -19.75 19.71
N ALA A 89 -5.35 -20.17 20.93
CA ALA A 89 -4.52 -21.35 21.13
C ALA A 89 -5.20 -22.59 20.52
N ASP A 90 -4.41 -23.53 20.01
CA ASP A 90 -4.89 -24.79 19.42
C ASP A 90 -5.96 -24.63 18.31
N ASN A 91 -5.93 -23.51 17.58
CA ASN A 91 -6.90 -23.13 16.55
C ASN A 91 -8.34 -22.95 17.07
N GLU A 92 -8.52 -22.67 18.37
CA GLU A 92 -9.84 -22.33 18.92
C GLU A 92 -10.44 -21.11 18.20
N LEU A 93 -11.68 -21.23 17.71
CA LEU A 93 -12.39 -20.11 17.10
C LEU A 93 -12.89 -19.14 18.18
N VAL A 94 -12.14 -18.06 18.40
CA VAL A 94 -12.45 -17.04 19.43
C VAL A 94 -13.59 -16.12 18.97
N HIS A 95 -13.59 -15.75 17.69
CA HIS A 95 -14.61 -14.87 17.11
C HIS A 95 -14.71 -15.09 15.60
N ARG A 96 -15.92 -14.94 15.06
CA ARG A 96 -16.18 -14.93 13.61
C ARG A 96 -17.36 -14.02 13.31
N GLU A 97 -17.23 -13.20 12.28
CA GLU A 97 -18.31 -12.37 11.76
C GLU A 97 -18.44 -12.53 10.24
N ASP A 98 -19.68 -12.46 9.74
CA ASP A 98 -19.98 -12.34 8.31
C ASP A 98 -19.67 -10.90 7.89
N ALA A 99 -18.51 -10.74 7.26
CA ALA A 99 -17.91 -9.47 6.90
C ALA A 99 -17.10 -9.68 5.62
N PRO A 100 -17.76 -9.61 4.45
CA PRO A 100 -17.12 -9.93 3.20
C PRO A 100 -16.09 -8.87 2.82
N TRP A 101 -14.88 -9.33 2.50
CA TRP A 101 -13.79 -8.48 2.02
C TRP A 101 -13.24 -9.01 0.71
N ARG A 102 -12.81 -8.08 -0.15
CA ARG A 102 -12.08 -8.39 -1.37
C ARG A 102 -10.59 -8.20 -1.14
N TYR A 103 -9.80 -9.04 -1.81
CA TYR A 103 -8.35 -9.00 -1.75
C TYR A 103 -7.77 -9.09 -3.14
N THR A 104 -6.59 -8.51 -3.28
CA THR A 104 -5.76 -8.70 -4.46
C THR A 104 -4.31 -8.89 -4.03
N SER A 105 -3.47 -9.28 -4.98
CA SER A 105 -2.02 -9.15 -4.82
C SER A 105 -1.60 -7.80 -5.39
N TRP A 106 -0.60 -7.18 -4.78
CA TRP A 106 -0.06 -5.94 -5.31
C TRP A 106 0.38 -6.05 -6.77
N GLY A 107 0.96 -7.19 -7.17
CA GLY A 107 1.38 -7.44 -8.56
C GLY A 107 0.21 -7.52 -9.53
N THR A 108 -0.86 -8.25 -9.17
CA THR A 108 -2.08 -8.35 -9.98
C THR A 108 -2.69 -6.98 -10.20
N PHE A 109 -2.84 -6.19 -9.14
CA PHE A 109 -3.46 -4.87 -9.21
C PHE A 109 -2.62 -3.85 -9.99
N TYR A 110 -1.30 -3.84 -9.75
CA TYR A 110 -0.36 -3.01 -10.48
C TYR A 110 -0.39 -3.31 -11.98
N ARG A 111 -0.34 -4.59 -12.38
CA ARG A 111 -0.38 -4.98 -13.80
C ARG A 111 -1.69 -4.58 -14.47
N ALA A 112 -2.82 -4.69 -13.77
CA ALA A 112 -4.11 -4.26 -14.30
C ALA A 112 -4.15 -2.74 -14.54
N LEU A 113 -3.70 -1.93 -13.58
CA LEU A 113 -3.60 -0.48 -13.75
C LEU A 113 -2.61 -0.08 -14.86
N LEU A 114 -1.48 -0.79 -14.95
CA LEU A 114 -0.50 -0.56 -16.01
C LEU A 114 -1.05 -0.95 -17.38
N ALA A 115 -1.85 -2.00 -17.47
CA ALA A 115 -2.52 -2.39 -18.72
C ALA A 115 -3.52 -1.33 -19.19
N ASP A 116 -4.28 -0.71 -18.28
CA ASP A 116 -5.16 0.42 -18.62
C ASP A 116 -4.37 1.68 -19.02
N PHE A 117 -3.22 1.93 -18.38
CA PHE A 117 -2.39 3.08 -18.72
C PHE A 117 -1.62 2.87 -20.03
N GLY A 118 -1.22 1.63 -20.33
CA GLY A 118 -0.30 1.31 -21.42
C GLY A 118 1.15 1.59 -21.07
N ILE A 119 2.06 1.17 -21.95
CA ILE A 119 3.51 1.36 -21.77
C ILE A 119 4.01 2.68 -22.36
N ASP A 120 3.21 3.29 -23.25
CA ASP A 120 3.55 4.58 -23.84
C ASP A 120 3.44 5.70 -22.80
N GLY A 121 4.55 6.39 -22.57
CA GLY A 121 4.70 7.38 -21.52
C GLY A 121 4.96 6.79 -20.13
N TYR A 122 5.19 5.47 -19.99
CA TYR A 122 5.63 4.85 -18.74
C TYR A 122 7.13 4.56 -18.78
N HIS A 123 7.93 5.40 -18.11
CA HIS A 123 9.39 5.35 -18.14
C HIS A 123 9.96 4.65 -16.91
N LEU A 124 10.57 3.48 -17.10
CA LEU A 124 11.28 2.72 -16.06
C LEU A 124 12.71 3.23 -15.86
N GLY A 125 13.28 2.97 -14.67
CA GLY A 125 14.67 3.29 -14.33
C GLY A 125 14.94 4.78 -14.11
N GLU A 126 13.91 5.61 -14.01
CA GLU A 126 14.04 7.06 -13.91
C GLU A 126 13.80 7.51 -12.47
N TYR A 127 14.88 7.79 -11.74
CA TYR A 127 14.83 8.30 -10.37
C TYR A 127 14.85 9.83 -10.36
N ALA A 128 13.73 10.46 -9.99
CA ALA A 128 13.67 11.90 -9.78
C ALA A 128 14.48 12.30 -8.54
N SER A 129 15.40 13.25 -8.71
CA SER A 129 16.31 13.72 -7.65
C SER A 129 16.04 15.15 -7.20
N GLY A 130 15.22 15.89 -7.93
CA GLY A 130 14.83 17.25 -7.58
C GLY A 130 13.87 17.83 -8.61
N PHE A 131 13.29 18.98 -8.25
CA PHE A 131 12.44 19.76 -9.14
C PHE A 131 12.63 21.25 -8.84
N ASP A 132 12.32 22.15 -9.77
CA ASP A 132 12.12 23.58 -9.53
C ASP A 132 10.86 24.04 -10.26
N GLU A 133 10.19 25.06 -9.72
CA GLU A 133 8.99 25.64 -10.32
C GLU A 133 9.19 27.13 -10.60
N ASP A 134 8.50 27.59 -11.66
CA ASP A 134 8.35 28.98 -12.03
C ASP A 134 6.89 29.23 -12.49
N ASP A 135 6.55 30.46 -12.86
CA ASP A 135 5.18 30.86 -13.25
C ASP A 135 4.59 30.02 -14.41
N SER A 136 5.46 29.46 -15.24
CA SER A 136 5.11 28.73 -16.46
C SER A 136 5.26 27.21 -16.37
N GLY A 137 5.56 26.64 -15.20
CA GLY A 137 5.60 25.19 -14.99
C GLY A 137 6.66 24.69 -14.02
N VAL A 138 6.86 23.37 -14.01
CA VAL A 138 7.77 22.65 -13.13
C VAL A 138 8.77 21.85 -13.95
N GLU A 139 10.07 21.99 -13.68
CA GLU A 139 11.13 21.14 -14.22
C GLU A 139 11.50 20.07 -13.19
N VAL A 140 11.41 18.79 -13.57
CA VAL A 140 11.90 17.64 -12.78
C VAL A 140 13.23 17.17 -13.33
N ARG A 141 14.20 16.90 -12.43
CA ARG A 141 15.55 16.42 -12.77
C ARG A 141 15.77 15.00 -12.28
N PHE A 142 16.22 14.14 -13.18
CA PHE A 142 16.47 12.73 -12.92
C PHE A 142 17.97 12.44 -12.75
N THR A 143 18.29 11.40 -12.00
CA THR A 143 19.68 10.95 -11.78
C THR A 143 20.39 10.50 -13.05
N SER A 144 19.63 10.13 -14.09
CA SER A 144 20.11 9.83 -15.44
C SER A 144 20.67 11.08 -16.16
N GLY A 145 20.43 12.27 -15.64
CA GLY A 145 20.69 13.55 -16.30
C GLY A 145 19.51 14.07 -17.11
N ARG A 146 18.45 13.27 -17.28
CA ARG A 146 17.20 13.68 -17.94
C ARG A 146 16.55 14.83 -17.19
N ARG A 147 15.91 15.72 -17.95
CA ARG A 147 15.09 16.82 -17.44
C ARG A 147 13.77 16.86 -18.18
N GLU A 148 12.69 17.04 -17.44
CA GLU A 148 11.34 17.05 -18.00
C GLU A 148 10.56 18.21 -17.41
N ARG A 149 9.83 18.92 -18.27
CA ARG A 149 9.04 20.08 -17.88
C ARG A 149 7.55 19.84 -18.12
N ALA A 150 6.72 20.29 -17.19
CA ALA A 150 5.27 20.12 -17.25
C ALA A 150 4.52 21.22 -16.49
N ASP A 151 3.22 21.30 -16.73
CA ASP A 151 2.31 22.25 -16.07
C ASP A 151 1.88 21.78 -14.68
N LEU A 152 1.86 20.46 -14.46
CA LEU A 152 1.57 19.79 -13.19
C LEU A 152 2.59 18.66 -12.94
N VAL A 153 3.04 18.52 -11.69
CA VAL A 153 3.82 17.35 -11.26
C VAL A 153 3.19 16.71 -10.03
N VAL A 154 2.96 15.40 -10.08
CA VAL A 154 2.45 14.61 -8.96
C VAL A 154 3.54 13.64 -8.47
N PHE A 155 4.02 13.84 -7.26
CA PHE A 155 4.94 12.92 -6.58
C PHE A 155 4.15 11.84 -5.82
N ALA A 156 4.24 10.61 -6.32
CA ALA A 156 3.69 9.37 -5.78
C ALA A 156 4.81 8.34 -5.51
N ASP A 157 6.01 8.82 -5.17
CA ASP A 157 7.28 8.09 -5.07
C ASP A 157 7.49 7.36 -3.71
N GLY A 158 6.41 7.18 -2.97
CA GLY A 158 6.30 6.31 -1.80
C GLY A 158 7.00 6.83 -0.54
N ILE A 159 7.05 5.98 0.48
CA ILE A 159 7.51 6.34 1.84
C ILE A 159 8.90 6.99 1.90
N SER A 160 9.79 6.66 0.97
CA SER A 160 11.15 7.22 0.87
C SER A 160 11.24 8.49 0.03
N SER A 161 10.12 9.16 -0.27
CA SER A 161 10.04 10.32 -1.18
C SER A 161 11.12 11.37 -0.88
N PRO A 162 12.09 11.61 -1.78
CA PRO A 162 12.99 12.74 -1.67
C PRO A 162 12.24 14.07 -1.81
N SER A 163 11.20 14.13 -2.65
CA SER A 163 10.43 15.36 -2.90
C SER A 163 9.65 15.84 -1.69
N ARG A 164 9.21 14.93 -0.81
CA ARG A 164 8.60 15.30 0.48
C ARG A 164 9.47 16.26 1.28
N ARG A 165 10.80 16.12 1.26
CA ARG A 165 11.70 17.03 2.01
C ARG A 165 11.66 18.48 1.55
N ARG A 166 11.25 18.74 0.30
CA ARG A 166 11.10 20.11 -0.22
C ARG A 166 9.68 20.65 -0.03
N ILE A 167 8.66 19.79 -0.15
CA ILE A 167 7.26 20.19 -0.04
C ILE A 167 6.84 20.33 1.42
N SER A 168 7.27 19.39 2.28
CA SER A 168 6.94 19.30 3.70
C SER A 168 8.19 18.98 4.52
N PRO A 169 9.16 19.92 4.62
CA PRO A 169 10.47 19.69 5.25
C PRO A 169 10.40 19.28 6.72
N GLU A 170 9.31 19.61 7.42
CA GLU A 170 9.09 19.28 8.82
C GLU A 170 8.74 17.79 9.03
N THR A 171 8.28 17.11 7.98
CA THR A 171 7.82 15.72 8.09
C THR A 171 8.97 14.75 8.32
N ARG A 172 8.83 13.95 9.38
CA ARG A 172 9.77 12.90 9.74
C ARG A 172 9.17 11.52 9.49
N LEU A 173 10.03 10.56 9.18
CA LEU A 173 9.69 9.14 9.27
C LEU A 173 9.95 8.69 10.70
N GLU A 174 8.91 8.25 11.39
CA GLU A 174 8.97 7.79 12.77
C GLU A 174 8.88 6.27 12.81
N TYR A 175 9.91 5.60 13.32
CA TYR A 175 9.85 4.15 13.48
C TYR A 175 8.78 3.79 14.52
N SER A 176 7.99 2.77 14.21
CA SER A 176 6.81 2.40 15.01
C SER A 176 7.09 1.46 16.18
N GLY A 177 8.33 1.00 16.34
CA GLY A 177 8.76 0.06 17.38
C GLY A 177 8.61 -1.43 17.02
N TYR A 178 8.22 -1.73 15.78
CA TYR A 178 8.05 -3.10 15.31
C TYR A 178 8.22 -3.24 13.79
N VAL A 179 8.36 -4.48 13.37
CA VAL A 179 8.49 -4.89 11.96
C VAL A 179 7.32 -5.80 11.58
N GLY A 180 7.01 -5.86 10.29
CA GLY A 180 6.09 -6.85 9.72
C GLY A 180 6.86 -7.89 8.92
N TRP A 181 6.85 -9.13 9.39
CA TRP A 181 7.20 -10.30 8.60
C TRP A 181 6.08 -10.60 7.61
N ARG A 182 6.44 -10.89 6.36
CA ARG A 182 5.49 -11.10 5.28
C ARG A 182 5.90 -12.31 4.46
N GLY A 183 4.90 -12.96 3.89
CA GLY A 183 5.10 -14.11 3.03
C GLY A 183 3.80 -14.62 2.46
N THR A 184 3.95 -15.56 1.54
CA THR A 184 2.84 -16.23 0.87
C THR A 184 3.12 -17.72 0.78
N VAL A 185 2.06 -18.52 0.83
CA VAL A 185 2.09 -19.98 0.60
C VAL A 185 0.91 -20.35 -0.30
N PRO A 186 1.09 -21.15 -1.36
CA PRO A 186 -0.04 -21.65 -2.14
C PRO A 186 -1.06 -22.39 -1.26
N GLU A 187 -2.35 -22.16 -1.47
CA GLU A 187 -3.42 -22.83 -0.69
C GLU A 187 -3.30 -24.35 -0.73
N ARG A 188 -2.88 -24.91 -1.88
CA ARG A 188 -2.65 -26.34 -2.08
C ARG A 188 -1.44 -26.92 -1.32
N GLU A 189 -0.63 -26.08 -0.69
CA GLU A 189 0.61 -26.49 -0.01
C GLU A 189 0.50 -26.48 1.52
N VAL A 190 -0.62 -26.05 2.08
CA VAL A 190 -0.92 -26.22 3.52
C VAL A 190 -1.66 -27.53 3.79
N SER A 191 -1.73 -27.95 5.05
CA SER A 191 -2.55 -29.09 5.46
C SER A 191 -4.04 -28.85 5.15
N ALA A 192 -4.81 -29.93 4.97
CA ALA A 192 -6.25 -29.83 4.74
C ALA A 192 -6.98 -29.12 5.88
N GLU A 193 -6.57 -29.36 7.13
CA GLU A 193 -7.12 -28.69 8.31
C GLU A 193 -6.89 -27.16 8.28
N THR A 194 -5.66 -26.74 8.00
CA THR A 194 -5.33 -25.32 7.86
C THR A 194 -6.03 -24.68 6.67
N PHE A 195 -6.16 -25.39 5.56
CA PHE A 195 -6.91 -24.92 4.40
C PHE A 195 -8.37 -24.62 4.76
N GLU A 196 -9.09 -25.59 5.34
CA GLU A 196 -10.49 -25.45 5.75
C GLU A 196 -10.71 -24.29 6.74
N LEU A 197 -9.74 -24.02 7.63
CA LEU A 197 -9.82 -22.92 8.58
C LEU A 197 -9.61 -21.54 7.95
N LEU A 198 -8.78 -21.42 6.92
CA LEU A 198 -8.28 -20.13 6.44
C LEU A 198 -8.85 -19.68 5.09
N HIS A 199 -9.29 -20.59 4.23
CA HIS A 199 -9.57 -20.26 2.83
C HIS A 199 -10.73 -19.27 2.62
N ASP A 200 -11.73 -19.24 3.50
CA ASP A 200 -12.90 -18.35 3.37
C ASP A 200 -12.96 -17.25 4.43
N SER A 201 -11.80 -16.89 5.00
CA SER A 201 -11.70 -15.85 6.02
C SER A 201 -10.44 -14.99 5.87
N ILE A 202 -10.51 -13.72 6.25
CA ILE A 202 -9.33 -13.10 6.85
C ILE A 202 -9.25 -13.52 8.31
N THR A 203 -8.14 -14.14 8.66
CA THR A 203 -7.91 -14.75 9.96
C THR A 203 -6.87 -13.99 10.73
N TYR A 204 -7.21 -13.59 11.96
CA TYR A 204 -6.29 -13.04 12.92
C TYR A 204 -5.88 -14.07 13.96
N SER A 205 -4.63 -14.03 14.38
CA SER A 205 -4.20 -14.61 15.66
C SER A 205 -3.47 -13.54 16.45
N VAL A 206 -3.95 -13.28 17.67
CA VAL A 206 -3.52 -12.19 18.53
C VAL A 206 -2.98 -12.78 19.82
N ALA A 207 -1.78 -12.36 20.22
CA ALA A 207 -1.15 -12.76 21.47
C ALA A 207 -0.52 -11.51 22.12
N PRO A 208 -0.05 -11.58 23.38
CA PRO A 208 0.59 -10.44 24.01
C PRO A 208 1.74 -9.87 23.15
N HIS A 209 1.67 -8.56 22.86
CA HIS A 209 2.67 -7.81 22.09
C HIS A 209 2.89 -8.25 20.63
N THR A 210 1.92 -8.94 20.02
CA THR A 210 2.07 -9.46 18.66
C THR A 210 0.73 -9.84 18.04
N HIS A 211 0.62 -9.71 16.72
CA HIS A 211 -0.46 -10.37 15.99
C HIS A 211 -0.06 -10.70 14.56
N ILE A 212 -0.76 -11.66 13.98
CA ILE A 212 -0.69 -12.02 12.57
C ILE A 212 -2.08 -11.89 11.96
N ASN A 213 -2.15 -11.48 10.70
CA ASN A 213 -3.32 -11.67 9.85
C ASN A 213 -2.95 -12.53 8.63
N VAL A 214 -3.83 -13.47 8.27
CA VAL A 214 -3.69 -14.38 7.14
C VAL A 214 -4.94 -14.29 6.27
N TYR A 215 -4.80 -14.13 4.96
CA TYR A 215 -5.93 -14.06 4.02
C TYR A 215 -5.52 -14.49 2.61
N PRO A 216 -6.46 -15.01 1.81
CA PRO A 216 -6.16 -15.42 0.44
C PRO A 216 -5.99 -14.23 -0.50
N ILE A 217 -5.09 -14.37 -1.47
CA ILE A 217 -4.86 -13.41 -2.55
C ILE A 217 -4.70 -14.14 -3.89
N PRO A 218 -4.99 -13.46 -5.02
CA PRO A 218 -4.67 -13.96 -6.35
C PRO A 218 -3.22 -14.43 -6.47
N SER A 219 -3.00 -15.55 -7.13
CA SER A 219 -1.66 -16.03 -7.42
C SER A 219 -1.01 -15.24 -8.59
N PRO A 220 0.33 -15.24 -8.70
CA PRO A 220 1.03 -14.52 -9.77
C PRO A 220 0.64 -14.94 -11.18
N ASP A 221 0.24 -16.20 -11.38
CA ASP A 221 -0.26 -16.80 -12.62
C ASP A 221 -1.75 -16.51 -12.88
N GLY A 222 -2.41 -15.72 -12.02
CA GLY A 222 -3.79 -15.26 -12.22
C GLY A 222 -4.87 -16.16 -11.63
N GLY A 223 -4.49 -17.11 -10.77
CA GLY A 223 -5.43 -17.95 -10.02
C GLY A 223 -6.26 -17.13 -9.04
N LEU A 224 -7.57 -17.08 -9.26
CA LEU A 224 -8.55 -16.35 -8.44
C LEU A 224 -9.46 -17.29 -7.64
N ALA A 225 -9.58 -18.54 -8.09
CA ALA A 225 -10.47 -19.53 -7.49
C ALA A 225 -9.86 -20.15 -6.23
N VAL A 226 -10.73 -20.55 -5.30
CA VAL A 226 -10.34 -21.32 -4.11
C VAL A 226 -9.54 -22.56 -4.54
N GLY A 227 -8.36 -22.76 -3.94
CA GLY A 227 -7.38 -23.79 -4.28
C GLY A 227 -6.26 -23.34 -5.23
N GLU A 228 -6.48 -22.27 -6.00
CA GLU A 228 -5.49 -21.69 -6.93
C GLU A 228 -4.77 -20.46 -6.34
N ARG A 229 -5.26 -19.93 -5.21
CA ARG A 229 -4.76 -18.70 -4.58
C ARG A 229 -3.52 -18.94 -3.73
N LEU A 230 -2.94 -17.85 -3.27
CA LEU A 230 -1.93 -17.86 -2.19
C LEU A 230 -2.57 -17.41 -0.87
N LEU A 231 -2.21 -18.03 0.24
CA LEU A 231 -2.40 -17.49 1.58
C LEU A 231 -1.29 -16.47 1.85
N ASN A 232 -1.66 -15.20 1.96
CA ASN A 232 -0.77 -14.10 2.36
C ASN A 232 -0.86 -13.87 3.87
N TYR A 233 0.25 -13.50 4.49
CA TYR A 233 0.22 -12.99 5.87
C TYR A 233 1.07 -11.73 6.09
N VAL A 234 0.74 -11.03 7.19
CA VAL A 234 1.64 -10.09 7.85
C VAL A 234 1.68 -10.42 9.34
N TRP A 235 2.87 -10.71 9.87
CA TRP A 235 3.10 -10.98 11.29
C TRP A 235 3.95 -9.86 11.90
N TYR A 236 3.36 -9.10 12.82
CA TYR A 236 4.04 -7.99 13.50
C TYR A 236 4.82 -8.48 14.71
N ARG A 237 6.08 -8.06 14.80
CA ARG A 237 6.95 -8.34 15.95
C ARG A 237 7.66 -7.07 16.40
N ASN A 238 7.64 -6.79 17.69
CA ASN A 238 8.38 -5.70 18.30
C ASN A 238 9.88 -5.91 18.16
N VAL A 239 10.58 -4.87 17.73
CA VAL A 239 12.04 -4.82 17.61
C VAL A 239 12.46 -3.41 18.05
N PRO A 240 13.27 -3.27 19.11
CA PRO A 240 13.74 -1.96 19.55
C PRO A 240 14.51 -1.22 18.46
N GLU A 241 14.33 0.11 18.40
CA GLU A 241 15.12 0.96 17.51
C GLU A 241 16.62 0.96 17.92
N GLY A 242 17.51 1.14 16.94
CA GLY A 242 18.95 1.11 17.13
C GLY A 242 19.55 -0.23 16.69
N HIS A 243 20.55 -0.71 17.42
CA HIS A 243 21.38 -1.83 16.97
C HIS A 243 20.61 -3.12 16.63
N GLU A 244 19.54 -3.46 17.36
CA GLU A 244 18.72 -4.64 17.07
C GLU A 244 17.97 -4.50 15.74
N LEU A 245 17.35 -3.34 15.49
CA LEU A 245 16.70 -3.04 14.23
C LEU A 245 17.71 -2.97 13.08
N ASP A 246 18.85 -2.30 13.27
CA ASP A 246 19.89 -2.19 12.25
C ASP A 246 20.43 -3.57 11.86
N GLU A 247 20.66 -4.42 12.86
CA GLU A 247 21.13 -5.78 12.67
C GLU A 247 20.09 -6.63 11.91
N LEU A 248 18.81 -6.50 12.24
CA LEU A 248 17.71 -7.18 11.54
C LEU A 248 17.53 -6.68 10.11
N MET A 249 17.63 -5.37 9.90
CA MET A 249 17.41 -4.69 8.61
C MET A 249 18.65 -4.72 7.69
N THR A 250 19.77 -5.28 8.14
CA THR A 250 20.93 -5.52 7.29
C THR A 250 20.69 -6.75 6.41
N ASP A 251 20.82 -6.61 5.09
CA ASP A 251 20.61 -7.71 4.16
C ASP A 251 21.78 -8.72 4.15
N LYS A 252 21.60 -9.87 3.49
CA LYS A 252 22.66 -10.90 3.32
C LYS A 252 23.95 -10.40 2.66
N ARG A 253 23.94 -9.23 2.01
CA ARG A 253 25.10 -8.61 1.36
C ARG A 253 25.79 -7.59 2.28
N GLY A 254 25.24 -7.32 3.47
CA GLY A 254 25.76 -6.37 4.44
C GLY A 254 25.25 -4.94 4.27
N PHE A 255 24.19 -4.71 3.48
CA PHE A 255 23.61 -3.38 3.32
C PHE A 255 22.43 -3.18 4.27
N LEU A 256 22.46 -2.08 5.04
CA LEU A 256 21.33 -1.65 5.86
C LEU A 256 20.19 -1.17 4.96
N ALA A 257 19.07 -1.89 4.98
CA ALA A 257 17.86 -1.49 4.28
C ALA A 257 17.06 -0.48 5.09
N GLY A 258 16.67 0.64 4.49
CA GLY A 258 15.94 1.68 5.22
C GLY A 258 14.51 1.31 5.61
N VAL A 259 13.80 0.54 4.78
CA VAL A 259 12.35 0.24 4.98
C VAL A 259 12.03 -1.23 4.82
N SER A 260 12.55 -1.88 3.79
CA SER A 260 12.18 -3.26 3.46
C SER A 260 13.39 -4.10 3.06
N LEU A 261 13.38 -5.34 3.53
CA LEU A 261 14.17 -6.43 2.98
C LEU A 261 13.29 -7.24 2.05
N HIS A 262 13.77 -7.50 0.83
CA HIS A 262 13.05 -8.26 -0.18
C HIS A 262 13.15 -9.78 0.05
N PRO A 263 12.29 -10.59 -0.60
CA PRO A 263 12.44 -12.05 -0.60
C PRO A 263 13.87 -12.47 -0.94
N GLY A 264 14.42 -13.41 -0.17
CA GLY A 264 15.80 -13.89 -0.30
C GLY A 264 16.89 -12.97 0.30
N ALA A 265 16.56 -11.74 0.69
CA ALA A 265 17.52 -10.77 1.24
C ALA A 265 17.64 -10.82 2.78
N VAL A 266 16.64 -11.37 3.47
CA VAL A 266 16.64 -11.49 4.95
C VAL A 266 17.67 -12.54 5.39
N GLN A 267 18.43 -12.25 6.45
CA GLN A 267 19.45 -13.16 6.96
C GLN A 267 18.84 -14.49 7.44
N ASP A 268 19.51 -15.61 7.13
CA ASP A 268 18.99 -16.96 7.41
C ASP A 268 18.68 -17.18 8.90
N ARG A 269 19.53 -16.66 9.80
CA ARG A 269 19.32 -16.77 11.24
C ARG A 269 18.00 -16.16 11.73
N PHE A 270 17.56 -15.04 11.12
CA PHE A 270 16.31 -14.37 11.50
C PHE A 270 15.10 -15.07 10.88
N VAL A 271 15.26 -15.65 9.70
CA VAL A 271 14.25 -16.56 9.12
C VAL A 271 14.08 -17.79 10.01
N ASP A 272 15.16 -18.40 10.46
CA ASP A 272 15.13 -19.55 11.37
C ASP A 272 14.53 -19.20 12.74
N GLU A 273 14.84 -18.02 13.28
CA GLU A 273 14.23 -17.52 14.51
C GLU A 273 12.73 -17.30 14.34
N MET A 274 12.31 -16.65 13.25
CA MET A 274 10.89 -16.45 12.91
C MET A 274 10.16 -17.80 12.86
N ARG A 275 10.72 -18.79 12.15
CA ARG A 275 10.11 -20.13 12.02
C ARG A 275 10.01 -20.87 13.35
N ARG A 276 11.01 -20.74 14.23
CA ARG A 276 10.97 -21.33 15.58
C ARG A 276 9.96 -20.64 16.49
N ALA A 277 9.82 -19.33 16.37
CA ALA A 277 8.94 -18.54 17.23
C ALA A 277 7.45 -18.72 16.86
N ALA A 278 7.13 -18.85 15.58
CA ALA A 278 5.74 -18.87 15.10
C ALA A 278 4.84 -19.92 15.82
N PRO A 279 5.22 -21.21 15.95
CA PRO A 279 4.39 -22.20 16.64
C PRO A 279 4.20 -21.96 18.15
N SER A 280 5.09 -21.18 18.77
CA SER A 280 5.01 -20.88 20.21
C SER A 280 4.14 -19.68 20.55
N VAL A 281 3.75 -18.89 19.55
CA VAL A 281 3.08 -17.60 19.74
C VAL A 281 1.75 -17.51 18.99
N LEU A 282 1.65 -18.14 17.82
CA LEU A 282 0.51 -18.01 16.91
C LEU A 282 -0.39 -19.25 16.96
N ALA A 283 -1.65 -19.09 16.56
CA ALA A 283 -2.54 -20.23 16.28
C ALA A 283 -1.87 -21.21 15.29
N PRO A 284 -1.94 -22.53 15.50
CA PRO A 284 -1.25 -23.53 14.67
C PRO A 284 -1.45 -23.36 13.15
N ALA A 285 -2.66 -23.05 12.70
CA ALA A 285 -2.95 -22.82 11.28
C ALA A 285 -2.20 -21.62 10.70
N ALA A 286 -2.12 -20.51 11.45
CA ALA A 286 -1.36 -19.33 11.05
C ALA A 286 0.16 -19.59 11.11
N ALA A 287 0.62 -20.32 12.14
CA ALA A 287 2.02 -20.71 12.26
C ALA A 287 2.48 -21.62 11.10
N GLU A 288 1.63 -22.53 10.62
CA GLU A 288 1.94 -23.38 9.47
C GLU A 288 2.26 -22.54 8.22
N VAL A 289 1.47 -21.50 7.93
CA VAL A 289 1.71 -20.60 6.79
C VAL A 289 3.07 -19.89 6.93
N VAL A 290 3.40 -19.39 8.12
CA VAL A 290 4.69 -18.74 8.39
C VAL A 290 5.85 -19.73 8.17
N VAL A 291 5.75 -20.94 8.72
CA VAL A 291 6.80 -21.96 8.65
C VAL A 291 7.02 -22.45 7.21
N ARG A 292 5.95 -22.65 6.44
CA ARG A 292 6.00 -23.09 5.04
C ARG A 292 6.44 -22.03 4.06
N THR A 293 6.48 -20.75 4.45
CA THR A 293 6.93 -19.69 3.57
C THR A 293 8.38 -19.92 3.15
N GLU A 294 8.62 -20.03 1.85
CA GLU A 294 9.95 -20.30 1.31
C GLU A 294 10.89 -19.11 1.52
N GLN A 295 10.46 -17.92 1.08
CA GLN A 295 11.24 -16.68 1.13
C GLN A 295 10.46 -15.58 1.85
N PRO A 296 10.38 -15.62 3.19
CA PRO A 296 9.77 -14.54 3.94
C PRO A 296 10.60 -13.26 3.76
N TYR A 297 9.91 -12.14 3.84
CA TYR A 297 10.50 -10.83 3.67
C TYR A 297 10.01 -9.89 4.78
N LEU A 298 10.67 -8.76 4.95
CA LEU A 298 10.52 -7.95 6.16
C LEU A 298 10.34 -6.48 5.82
N GLN A 299 9.45 -5.82 6.56
CA GLN A 299 9.23 -4.39 6.45
C GLN A 299 9.26 -3.75 7.83
N ALA A 300 10.19 -2.82 8.06
CA ALA A 300 10.13 -1.95 9.22
C ALA A 300 8.94 -0.99 9.08
N VAL A 301 8.16 -0.85 10.15
CA VAL A 301 6.94 -0.05 10.12
C VAL A 301 7.27 1.37 10.54
N TYR A 302 6.95 2.32 9.68
CA TYR A 302 7.16 3.75 9.90
C TYR A 302 5.87 4.53 9.68
N ASP A 303 5.75 5.62 10.42
CA ASP A 303 4.73 6.63 10.21
C ASP A 303 5.35 7.88 9.61
N ALA A 304 4.60 8.55 8.74
CA ALA A 304 4.88 9.93 8.34
C ALA A 304 3.57 10.65 8.07
N VAL A 305 3.52 11.92 8.41
CA VAL A 305 2.38 12.80 8.12
C VAL A 305 2.92 14.07 7.47
N ALA A 306 2.49 14.33 6.24
CA ALA A 306 2.79 15.58 5.57
C ALA A 306 2.12 16.75 6.33
N HIS A 307 2.84 17.86 6.47
CA HIS A 307 2.28 19.16 6.86
C HIS A 307 1.82 19.97 5.66
N ARG A 308 2.32 19.62 4.48
CA ARG A 308 1.95 20.20 3.19
C ARG A 308 2.00 19.11 2.11
N MET A 309 1.00 19.08 1.25
CA MET A 309 0.90 18.17 0.11
C MET A 309 0.92 18.90 -1.24
N ALA A 310 0.79 20.23 -1.27
CA ALA A 310 0.84 21.04 -2.47
C ALA A 310 1.89 22.16 -2.37
N LEU A 311 2.62 22.41 -3.44
CA LEU A 311 3.52 23.56 -3.58
C LEU A 311 3.42 24.07 -5.02
N GLY A 312 2.79 25.24 -5.20
CA GLY A 312 2.57 25.83 -6.51
C GLY A 312 1.87 24.87 -7.47
N ARG A 313 2.63 24.31 -8.42
CA ARG A 313 2.14 23.36 -9.44
C ARG A 313 2.51 21.90 -9.16
N VAL A 314 2.87 21.60 -7.91
CA VAL A 314 3.33 20.28 -7.47
C VAL A 314 2.40 19.71 -6.41
N ALA A 315 2.02 18.43 -6.56
CA ALA A 315 1.26 17.66 -5.59
C ALA A 315 2.07 16.47 -5.05
N LEU A 316 1.84 16.09 -3.80
CA LEU A 316 2.44 14.94 -3.11
C LEU A 316 1.32 14.01 -2.63
N ILE A 317 1.30 12.74 -3.04
CA ILE A 317 0.18 11.83 -2.75
C ILE A 317 0.63 10.49 -2.17
N GLY A 318 -0.32 9.73 -1.60
CA GLY A 318 -0.06 8.38 -1.12
C GLY A 318 0.96 8.37 0.03
N ASP A 319 1.83 7.36 0.04
CA ASP A 319 2.88 7.22 1.07
C ASP A 319 4.01 8.24 0.90
N ALA A 320 4.08 8.92 -0.25
CA ALA A 320 4.98 10.06 -0.43
C ALA A 320 4.59 11.22 0.48
N ALA A 321 3.28 11.44 0.69
CA ALA A 321 2.76 12.42 1.63
C ALA A 321 2.70 11.89 3.07
N SER A 322 1.85 10.89 3.28
CA SER A 322 1.57 10.35 4.61
C SER A 322 1.65 8.83 4.57
N ALA A 323 2.63 8.26 5.24
CA ALA A 323 2.79 6.81 5.37
C ALA A 323 2.11 6.35 6.66
N ALA A 324 1.22 5.36 6.54
CA ALA A 324 0.43 4.85 7.64
C ALA A 324 0.73 3.35 7.86
N ARG A 325 0.74 2.93 9.13
CA ARG A 325 0.84 1.52 9.51
C ARG A 325 -0.26 0.71 8.81
N PRO A 326 0.04 -0.53 8.38
CA PRO A 326 -0.87 -1.36 7.59
C PRO A 326 -2.13 -1.87 8.32
N HIS A 327 -2.32 -1.57 9.61
CA HIS A 327 -3.38 -2.16 10.46
C HIS A 327 -4.81 -1.94 9.94
N ALA A 328 -5.12 -0.78 9.37
CA ALA A 328 -6.43 -0.50 8.78
C ALA A 328 -6.56 -0.96 7.31
N ALA A 329 -5.49 -1.53 6.74
CA ALA A 329 -5.37 -1.94 5.34
C ALA A 329 -5.81 -0.85 4.34
N ALA A 330 -5.47 0.41 4.62
CA ALA A 330 -6.00 1.58 3.91
C ALA A 330 -4.94 2.40 3.16
N GLY A 331 -3.68 1.95 3.10
CA GLY A 331 -2.60 2.71 2.45
C GLY A 331 -2.84 2.98 0.96
N THR A 332 -3.23 1.93 0.22
CA THR A 332 -3.58 2.04 -1.21
C THR A 332 -4.87 2.81 -1.42
N ALA A 333 -5.85 2.63 -0.53
CA ALA A 333 -7.12 3.37 -0.56
C ALA A 333 -6.89 4.87 -0.40
N LYS A 334 -6.07 5.27 0.58
CA LYS A 334 -5.66 6.67 0.76
C LYS A 334 -4.97 7.22 -0.48
N ALA A 335 -4.05 6.47 -1.07
CA ALA A 335 -3.34 6.92 -2.27
C ALA A 335 -4.29 7.14 -3.46
N ALA A 336 -5.26 6.23 -3.65
CA ALA A 336 -6.30 6.37 -4.66
C ALA A 336 -7.25 7.53 -4.36
N ALA A 337 -7.68 7.70 -3.09
CA ALA A 337 -8.52 8.81 -2.65
C ALA A 337 -7.85 10.17 -2.88
N ASN A 338 -6.53 10.28 -2.63
CA ASN A 338 -5.77 11.48 -2.96
C ASN A 338 -5.84 11.81 -4.46
N ALA A 339 -5.71 10.80 -5.31
CA ALA A 339 -5.77 10.95 -6.77
C ALA A 339 -7.18 11.31 -7.27
N TRP A 340 -8.22 10.70 -6.73
CA TRP A 340 -9.62 11.04 -7.06
C TRP A 340 -10.00 12.45 -6.62
N ALA A 341 -9.63 12.85 -5.41
CA ALA A 341 -9.87 14.23 -4.97
C ALA A 341 -9.09 15.24 -5.81
N LEU A 342 -7.89 14.88 -6.30
CA LEU A 342 -7.11 15.73 -7.21
C LEU A 342 -7.81 15.87 -8.56
N TYR A 343 -8.36 14.77 -9.10
CA TYR A 343 -9.18 14.79 -10.30
C TYR A 343 -10.39 15.72 -10.16
N ASP A 344 -11.13 15.60 -9.05
CA ASP A 344 -12.31 16.43 -8.80
C ASP A 344 -11.94 17.93 -8.72
N ALA A 345 -10.86 18.26 -8.00
CA ALA A 345 -10.39 19.63 -7.87
C ALA A 345 -9.92 20.24 -9.20
N LEU A 346 -9.22 19.47 -10.04
CA LEU A 346 -8.78 19.90 -11.37
C LEU A 346 -9.92 19.95 -12.39
N SER A 347 -10.97 19.14 -12.23
CA SER A 347 -12.18 19.22 -13.05
C SER A 347 -12.94 20.53 -12.78
N ASP A 348 -12.94 21.01 -11.53
CA ASP A 348 -13.69 22.18 -11.09
C ASP A 348 -12.93 23.50 -11.17
N SER A 349 -11.67 23.50 -11.60
CA SER A 349 -10.84 24.69 -11.73
C SER A 349 -10.09 24.74 -13.06
N GLY A 350 -9.93 25.95 -13.61
CA GLY A 350 -9.08 26.21 -14.76
C GLY A 350 -7.66 26.68 -14.39
N ASP A 351 -7.29 26.63 -13.11
CA ASP A 351 -5.96 26.96 -12.62
C ASP A 351 -5.42 25.85 -11.69
N ILE A 352 -4.23 25.35 -12.00
CA ILE A 352 -3.62 24.22 -11.28
C ILE A 352 -3.30 24.58 -9.83
N ALA A 353 -2.78 25.79 -9.58
CA ALA A 353 -2.40 26.18 -8.22
C ALA A 353 -3.65 26.38 -7.34
N GLU A 354 -4.72 26.95 -7.90
CA GLU A 354 -6.01 27.08 -7.23
C GLU A 354 -6.63 25.70 -6.93
N ALA A 355 -6.60 24.77 -7.89
CA ALA A 355 -7.08 23.41 -7.70
C ALA A 355 -6.35 22.71 -6.54
N LEU A 356 -5.01 22.80 -6.52
CA LEU A 356 -4.18 22.19 -5.48
C LEU A 356 -4.42 22.82 -4.10
N ALA A 357 -4.61 24.15 -4.03
CA ALA A 357 -4.94 24.83 -2.79
C ALA A 357 -6.31 24.41 -2.22
N LYS A 358 -7.28 24.11 -3.08
CA LYS A 358 -8.60 23.57 -2.67
C LYS A 358 -8.52 22.10 -2.26
N TRP A 359 -7.68 21.31 -2.93
CA TRP A 359 -7.52 19.88 -2.72
C TRP A 359 -6.81 19.54 -1.40
N GLU A 360 -5.72 20.24 -1.09
CA GLU A 360 -4.79 19.88 -0.01
C GLU A 360 -5.44 19.71 1.38
N PRO A 361 -6.28 20.64 1.89
CA PRO A 361 -6.73 20.58 3.28
C PRO A 361 -7.45 19.27 3.63
N GLY A 362 -8.32 18.78 2.74
CA GLY A 362 -9.03 17.52 2.95
C GLY A 362 -8.12 16.30 2.92
N GLN A 363 -7.05 16.34 2.12
CA GLN A 363 -6.09 15.23 2.04
C GLN A 363 -5.14 15.19 3.24
N LEU A 364 -4.75 16.36 3.77
CA LEU A 364 -4.00 16.46 5.01
C LEU A 364 -4.82 15.89 6.18
N GLU A 365 -6.09 16.28 6.31
CA GLU A 365 -6.98 15.75 7.35
C GLU A 365 -7.15 14.23 7.21
N LEU A 366 -7.38 13.72 6.00
CA LEU A 366 -7.50 12.29 5.73
C LEU A 366 -6.25 11.53 6.17
N GLY A 367 -5.06 12.03 5.81
CA GLY A 367 -3.78 11.44 6.20
C GLY A 367 -3.58 11.43 7.72
N GLN A 368 -3.85 12.55 8.39
CA GLN A 368 -3.73 12.70 9.84
C GLN A 368 -4.66 11.74 10.59
N ARG A 369 -5.93 11.69 10.21
CA ARG A 369 -6.93 10.81 10.82
C ARG A 369 -6.57 9.34 10.64
N LEU A 370 -6.15 8.94 9.45
CA LEU A 370 -5.74 7.56 9.19
C LEU A 370 -4.52 7.19 10.04
N VAL A 371 -3.47 8.02 10.05
CA VAL A 371 -2.24 7.74 10.81
C VAL A 371 -2.53 7.64 12.30
N GLN A 372 -3.35 8.54 12.86
CA GLN A 372 -3.72 8.47 14.27
C GLN A 372 -4.45 7.15 14.58
N ARG A 373 -5.45 6.78 13.78
CA ARG A 373 -6.20 5.54 13.99
C ARG A 373 -5.30 4.31 13.97
N VAL A 374 -4.39 4.21 12.99
CA VAL A 374 -3.51 3.04 12.90
C VAL A 374 -2.41 3.05 13.96
N LYS A 375 -2.03 4.22 14.50
CA LYS A 375 -1.21 4.30 15.73
C LYS A 375 -1.96 3.68 16.91
N ASP A 376 -3.23 4.00 17.09
CA ASP A 376 -4.05 3.43 18.17
C ASP A 376 -4.25 1.91 18.00
N MET A 377 -4.52 1.42 16.79
CA MET A 377 -4.59 -0.01 16.49
C MET A 377 -3.25 -0.73 16.77
N GLY A 378 -2.14 -0.09 16.42
CA GLY A 378 -0.80 -0.57 16.70
C GLY A 378 -0.54 -0.65 18.20
N ALA A 379 -0.91 0.39 18.96
CA ALA A 379 -0.75 0.41 20.42
C ALA A 379 -1.51 -0.74 21.09
N ARG A 380 -2.79 -0.94 20.72
CA ARG A 380 -3.61 -2.04 21.26
C ARG A 380 -3.01 -3.43 21.06
N SER A 381 -2.42 -3.67 19.87
CA SER A 381 -1.87 -5.00 19.54
C SER A 381 -0.42 -5.21 19.97
N GLN A 382 0.42 -4.17 19.93
CA GLN A 382 1.86 -4.31 20.11
C GLN A 382 2.34 -3.92 21.51
N PHE A 383 1.66 -3.02 22.21
CA PHE A 383 2.18 -2.43 23.46
C PHE A 383 1.22 -2.61 24.63
N ASP A 384 -0.05 -2.27 24.45
CA ASP A 384 -1.02 -2.21 25.55
C ASP A 384 -1.71 -3.55 25.81
N CYS A 385 -1.66 -4.47 24.85
CA CYS A 385 -2.33 -5.78 24.90
C CYS A 385 -3.84 -5.67 25.15
N THR A 386 -4.48 -4.67 24.55
CA THR A 386 -5.91 -4.35 24.68
C THR A 386 -6.70 -4.62 23.40
N TRP A 387 -6.13 -5.37 22.44
CA TRP A 387 -6.84 -5.77 21.23
C TRP A 387 -7.93 -6.80 21.54
N ILE A 388 -9.20 -6.38 21.39
CA ILE A 388 -10.37 -7.25 21.57
C ILE A 388 -10.83 -7.80 20.21
N PRO A 389 -10.88 -9.14 20.02
CA PRO A 389 -11.46 -9.77 18.83
C PRO A 389 -12.87 -9.27 18.50
N GLY A 390 -13.12 -8.92 17.24
CA GLY A 390 -14.42 -8.43 16.76
C GLY A 390 -14.76 -6.99 17.16
N HIS A 391 -13.91 -6.29 17.91
CA HIS A 391 -14.20 -4.90 18.29
C HIS A 391 -14.19 -3.99 17.05
N PRO A 392 -15.20 -3.11 16.86
CA PRO A 392 -15.31 -2.28 15.65
C PRO A 392 -14.06 -1.45 15.36
N GLU A 393 -13.40 -0.89 16.38
CA GLU A 393 -12.19 -0.07 16.20
C GLU A 393 -11.00 -0.83 15.59
N ASN A 394 -11.07 -2.16 15.55
CA ASN A 394 -10.06 -3.03 14.95
C ASN A 394 -10.39 -3.41 13.50
N ARG A 395 -11.54 -2.97 12.97
CA ARG A 395 -11.92 -3.19 11.56
C ARG A 395 -11.05 -2.35 10.62
N PHE A 396 -10.97 -2.78 9.36
CA PHE A 396 -10.36 -2.02 8.28
C PHE A 396 -11.16 -0.77 7.90
N GLY A 397 -10.65 0.01 6.96
CA GLY A 397 -11.34 1.16 6.37
C GLY A 397 -10.49 2.42 6.39
N LEU A 398 -10.69 3.29 5.40
CA LEU A 398 -9.97 4.55 5.25
C LEU A 398 -10.62 5.66 6.08
N TYR A 399 -11.95 5.74 6.04
CA TYR A 399 -12.73 6.82 6.64
C TYR A 399 -13.20 6.49 8.06
N GLY A 400 -13.20 5.20 8.43
CA GLY A 400 -13.52 4.74 9.77
C GLY A 400 -13.60 3.21 9.87
N PRO A 401 -13.96 2.67 11.05
CA PRO A 401 -14.29 1.26 11.22
C PRO A 401 -15.30 0.74 10.19
N GLY A 402 -14.84 -0.08 9.23
CA GLY A 402 -15.67 -0.65 8.17
C GLY A 402 -16.04 0.32 7.04
N HIS A 403 -15.42 1.50 6.97
CA HIS A 403 -15.75 2.56 6.00
C HIS A 403 -14.53 3.09 5.26
#